data_AF-A0A2E8R1J0-F1
#
_entry.id   AF-A0A2E8R1J0-F1
#
_cell.length_a   1.000
_cell.length_b   1.000
_cell.length_c   1.000
_cell.angle_alpha   90.00
_cell.angle_beta   90.00
_cell.angle_gamma   90.00
#
_symmetry.space_group_name_H-M   'P 1'
#
loop_
_entity.id
_entity.type
_entity.pdbx_description
1 polymer ?
#
loop_
_entity_poly.entity_id
_entity_poly.type
_entity_poly.pdbx_seq_one_letter_code
_entity_poly.pdbx_strand_id
1 'polypeptide(L)'
;MSSSAGAVPKAIAQPGIVGHFAGDAFVYPLRVFYEDTDAAGIVYYANYLKFIERARTEMMRASGIDHSTMRESHGVLFIVKSCALDYRKPARLDDWLEIHTRITALKGASLEAEQIVRKEGEPLVSAELRLACIHESGAPARFPPGLRAALERLHHGSKQVGAGS
;
A
#
# COMPACT_ATOMS: atom_id res chain seq x y z
N MET A 1 39.25 -29.71 20.16
CA MET A 1 39.79 -28.93 19.02
C MET A 1 38.66 -28.83 18.00
N SER A 2 37.72 -27.90 18.18
CA SER A 2 37.63 -26.55 17.59
C SER A 2 37.70 -26.53 16.06
N SER A 3 36.63 -26.00 15.44
CA SER A 3 36.58 -25.23 14.18
C SER A 3 35.28 -25.59 13.42
N SER A 4 34.44 -24.68 12.93
CA SER A 4 34.35 -23.22 13.02
C SER A 4 32.90 -22.87 12.63
N ALA A 5 32.26 -22.00 13.40
CA ALA A 5 30.99 -21.41 13.02
C ALA A 5 31.11 -20.72 11.65
N GLY A 6 30.29 -21.14 10.69
CA GLY A 6 30.16 -20.46 9.41
C GLY A 6 29.65 -19.04 9.66
N ALA A 7 30.49 -18.05 9.39
CA ALA A 7 30.12 -16.64 9.48
C ALA A 7 28.95 -16.36 8.54
N VAL A 8 27.84 -15.85 9.07
CA VAL A 8 26.72 -15.34 8.27
C VAL A 8 27.22 -14.07 7.54
N PRO A 9 27.09 -13.99 6.21
CA PRO A 9 27.60 -12.85 5.47
C PRO A 9 26.99 -11.50 5.86
N LYS A 10 27.87 -10.52 5.72
CA LYS A 10 27.81 -9.07 5.98
C LYS A 10 26.60 -8.32 5.43
N ALA A 11 26.25 -7.28 6.19
CA ALA A 11 25.56 -6.03 5.85
C ALA A 11 24.10 -6.14 5.38
N ILE A 12 23.18 -5.85 6.31
CA ILE A 12 21.77 -5.54 6.00
C ILE A 12 21.76 -4.22 5.23
N ALA A 13 21.64 -4.31 3.90
CA ALA A 13 21.20 -3.19 3.07
C ALA A 13 19.86 -2.70 3.62
N GLN A 14 19.58 -1.38 3.55
CA GLN A 14 18.25 -0.86 3.85
C GLN A 14 17.22 -1.74 3.14
N PRO A 15 16.24 -2.34 3.85
CA PRO A 15 15.35 -3.31 3.22
C PRO A 15 14.66 -2.64 2.03
N GLY A 16 14.82 -3.26 0.86
CA GLY A 16 14.30 -2.73 -0.40
C GLY A 16 12.80 -2.54 -0.34
N ILE A 17 12.31 -1.55 -1.08
CA ILE A 17 10.89 -1.34 -1.34
C ILE A 17 10.28 -2.66 -1.82
N VAL A 18 9.17 -3.09 -1.22
CA VAL A 18 8.45 -4.29 -1.64
C VAL A 18 7.34 -3.88 -2.60
N GLY A 19 7.53 -4.18 -3.88
CA GLY A 19 6.57 -3.83 -4.95
C GLY A 19 7.18 -2.96 -6.03
N HIS A 20 6.37 -2.58 -7.02
CA HIS A 20 6.81 -1.76 -8.16
C HIS A 20 5.66 -0.95 -8.76
N PHE A 21 5.98 0.10 -9.51
CA PHE A 21 4.98 0.83 -10.31
C PHE A 21 4.77 0.12 -11.66
N ALA A 22 3.50 -0.10 -12.02
CA ALA A 22 3.08 -0.63 -13.31
C ALA A 22 1.98 0.26 -13.88
N GLY A 23 2.35 1.12 -14.84
CA GLY A 23 1.45 2.14 -15.37
C GLY A 23 1.00 3.12 -14.29
N ASP A 24 -0.30 3.17 -14.04
CA ASP A 24 -0.95 4.09 -13.10
C ASP A 24 -1.11 3.56 -11.67
N ALA A 25 -0.63 2.34 -11.41
CA ALA A 25 -0.79 1.65 -10.14
C ALA A 25 0.55 1.22 -9.54
N PHE A 26 0.62 1.17 -8.22
CA PHE A 26 1.64 0.43 -7.49
C PHE A 26 1.18 -0.99 -7.24
N VAL A 27 2.02 -1.98 -7.54
CA VAL A 27 1.74 -3.41 -7.38
C VAL A 27 2.53 -3.93 -6.18
N TYR A 28 1.81 -4.32 -5.15
CA TYR A 28 2.37 -4.92 -3.94
C TYR A 28 2.14 -6.44 -3.94
N PRO A 29 3.20 -7.26 -3.91
CA PRO A 29 3.08 -8.71 -3.83
C PRO A 29 2.75 -9.16 -2.39
N LEU A 30 1.89 -10.17 -2.25
CA LEU A 30 1.53 -10.73 -0.95
C LEU A 30 1.30 -12.24 -1.03
N ARG A 31 1.85 -12.98 -0.06
CA ARG A 31 1.50 -14.39 0.20
C ARG A 31 0.47 -14.44 1.31
N VAL A 32 -0.57 -15.25 1.13
CA VAL A 32 -1.54 -15.56 2.19
C VAL A 32 -0.93 -16.59 3.15
N PHE A 33 -0.88 -16.26 4.43
CA PHE A 33 -0.38 -17.16 5.48
C PHE A 33 -1.51 -17.74 6.33
N TYR A 34 -1.19 -18.74 7.17
CA TYR A 34 -2.15 -19.37 8.08
C TYR A 34 -2.93 -18.35 8.92
N GLU A 35 -2.26 -17.32 9.43
CA GLU A 35 -2.86 -16.25 10.26
C GLU A 35 -3.90 -15.39 9.51
N ASP A 36 -3.90 -15.44 8.18
CA ASP A 36 -4.84 -14.69 7.37
C ASP A 36 -6.17 -15.44 7.18
N THR A 37 -6.20 -16.74 7.44
CA THR A 37 -7.34 -17.63 7.15
C THR A 37 -8.28 -17.84 8.34
N ASP A 38 -9.53 -18.22 8.07
CA ASP A 38 -10.52 -18.60 9.08
C ASP A 38 -10.99 -20.06 8.94
N ALA A 39 -11.97 -20.44 9.78
CA ALA A 39 -12.52 -21.80 9.81
C ALA A 39 -13.22 -22.23 8.50
N ALA A 40 -13.53 -21.30 7.59
CA ALA A 40 -14.06 -21.63 6.27
C ALA A 40 -12.93 -21.96 5.25
N GLY A 41 -11.67 -21.92 5.66
CA GLY A 41 -10.52 -22.27 4.82
C GLY A 41 -10.15 -21.20 3.79
N ILE A 42 -10.62 -19.97 4.00
CA ILE A 42 -10.37 -18.81 3.13
C ILE A 42 -9.83 -17.64 3.96
N VAL A 43 -9.33 -16.60 3.30
CA VAL A 43 -8.93 -15.36 3.99
C VAL A 43 -10.12 -14.74 4.72
N TYR A 44 -9.96 -14.49 6.02
CA TYR A 44 -10.96 -13.79 6.82
C TYR A 44 -11.17 -12.38 6.26
N TYR A 45 -12.43 -12.00 6.02
CA TYR A 45 -12.76 -10.78 5.26
C TYR A 45 -12.05 -9.50 5.77
N ALA A 46 -11.89 -9.35 7.09
CA ALA A 46 -11.24 -8.17 7.66
C ALA A 46 -9.72 -8.12 7.41
N ASN A 47 -9.07 -9.26 7.13
CA ASN A 47 -7.63 -9.29 6.85
C ASN A 47 -7.28 -8.61 5.52
N TYR A 48 -8.22 -8.49 4.58
CA TYR A 48 -8.02 -7.68 3.38
C TYR A 48 -7.71 -6.21 3.71
N LEU A 49 -8.24 -5.66 4.82
CA LEU A 49 -7.89 -4.30 5.28
C LEU A 49 -6.40 -4.15 5.57
N LYS A 50 -5.78 -5.19 6.17
CA LYS A 50 -4.34 -5.23 6.44
C LYS A 50 -3.55 -5.29 5.13
N PHE A 51 -4.01 -6.11 4.18
CA PHE A 51 -3.33 -6.27 2.88
C PHE A 51 -3.29 -4.97 2.10
N ILE A 52 -4.43 -4.30 1.99
CA ILE A 52 -4.54 -3.04 1.26
C ILE A 52 -3.80 -1.90 1.98
N GLU A 53 -3.74 -1.89 3.31
CA GLU A 53 -2.93 -0.92 4.05
C GLU A 53 -1.44 -1.09 3.76
N ARG A 54 -0.90 -2.31 3.88
CA ARG A 54 0.51 -2.63 3.57
C ARG A 54 0.89 -2.14 2.17
N ALA A 55 0.02 -2.39 1.18
CA ALA A 55 0.24 -1.94 -0.19
C ALA A 55 0.29 -0.40 -0.34
N ARG A 56 -0.58 0.34 0.37
CA ARG A 56 -0.52 1.82 0.38
C ARG A 56 0.75 2.33 1.06
N THR A 57 1.14 1.70 2.16
CA THR A 57 2.35 2.06 2.90
C THR A 57 3.59 1.85 2.06
N GLU A 58 3.70 0.74 1.33
CA GLU A 58 4.82 0.51 0.42
C GLU A 58 4.80 1.42 -0.81
N MET A 59 3.62 1.78 -1.36
CA MET A 59 3.52 2.80 -2.41
C MET A 59 4.05 4.16 -1.95
N MET A 60 3.71 4.56 -0.72
CA MET A 60 4.22 5.79 -0.12
C MET A 60 5.73 5.72 0.11
N ARG A 61 6.23 4.61 0.66
CA ARG A 61 7.67 4.37 0.87
C ARG A 61 8.45 4.43 -0.44
N ALA A 62 7.92 3.81 -1.50
CA ALA A 62 8.47 3.85 -2.85
C ALA A 62 8.57 5.26 -3.44
N SER A 63 7.74 6.19 -2.93
CA SER A 63 7.71 7.59 -3.35
C SER A 63 8.54 8.51 -2.44
N GLY A 64 9.31 7.93 -1.52
CA GLY A 64 10.12 8.66 -0.54
C GLY A 64 9.32 9.24 0.62
N ILE A 65 8.12 8.73 0.89
CA ILE A 65 7.27 9.17 2.00
C ILE A 65 7.20 8.04 3.04
N ASP A 66 7.70 8.32 4.25
CA ASP A 66 7.48 7.46 5.42
C ASP A 66 6.47 8.13 6.36
N HIS A 67 5.54 7.33 6.90
CA HIS A 67 4.61 7.76 7.94
C HIS A 67 5.32 8.27 9.21
N SER A 68 6.47 7.69 9.56
CA SER A 68 7.31 8.18 10.67
C SER A 68 7.76 9.62 10.41
N THR A 69 8.30 9.88 9.21
CA THR A 69 8.73 11.23 8.79
C THR A 69 7.57 12.21 8.71
N MET A 70 6.39 11.79 8.23
CA MET A 70 5.20 12.63 8.24
C MET A 70 4.84 13.11 9.65
N ARG A 71 4.91 12.21 10.63
CA ARG A 71 4.63 12.55 12.02
C ARG A 71 5.73 13.41 12.63
N GLU A 72 6.96 12.93 12.61
CA GLU A 72 8.10 13.52 13.33
C GLU A 72 8.54 14.84 12.73
N SER A 73 8.56 14.97 11.41
CA SER A 73 9.07 16.16 10.71
C SER A 73 7.98 17.16 10.33
N HIS A 74 6.72 16.72 10.22
CA HIS A 74 5.64 17.57 9.73
C HIS A 74 4.42 17.66 10.65
N GLY A 75 4.36 16.87 11.74
CA GLY A 75 3.25 16.90 12.69
C GLY A 75 1.90 16.51 12.08
N VAL A 76 1.92 15.69 11.01
CA VAL A 76 0.72 15.24 10.31
C VAL A 76 0.63 13.73 10.19
N LEU A 77 -0.61 13.23 10.12
CA LEU A 77 -0.94 11.82 10.06
C LEU A 77 -1.96 11.57 8.94
N PHE A 78 -1.96 10.35 8.39
CA PHE A 78 -3.05 9.85 7.58
C PHE A 78 -4.03 9.03 8.41
N ILE A 79 -5.32 9.29 8.21
CA ILE A 79 -6.40 8.43 8.69
C ILE A 79 -7.27 7.96 7.55
N VAL A 80 -7.81 6.75 7.67
CA VAL A 80 -8.87 6.27 6.77
C VAL A 80 -10.19 6.88 7.22
N LYS A 81 -10.80 7.73 6.39
CA LYS A 81 -12.13 8.33 6.64
C LYS A 81 -13.26 7.40 6.22
N SER A 82 -13.08 6.65 5.15
CA SER A 82 -14.04 5.64 4.68
C SER A 82 -13.31 4.57 3.89
N CYS A 83 -13.82 3.34 3.96
CA CYS A 83 -13.37 2.22 3.16
C CYS A 83 -14.58 1.35 2.80
N ALA A 84 -14.81 1.12 1.51
CA ALA A 84 -15.82 0.21 1.00
C ALA A 84 -15.10 -0.94 0.30
N LEU A 85 -15.44 -2.19 0.65
CA LEU A 85 -14.89 -3.39 0.02
C LEU A 85 -16.01 -4.20 -0.65
N ASP A 86 -15.70 -4.72 -1.83
CA ASP A 86 -16.52 -5.69 -2.55
C ASP A 86 -15.75 -6.99 -2.72
N TYR A 87 -16.28 -8.08 -2.18
CA TYR A 87 -15.67 -9.40 -2.13
C TYR A 87 -16.29 -10.31 -3.19
N ARG A 88 -15.57 -10.54 -4.29
CA ARG A 88 -16.08 -11.31 -5.44
C ARG A 88 -15.70 -12.79 -5.37
N LYS A 89 -14.46 -13.07 -4.96
CA LYS A 89 -13.90 -14.42 -4.89
C LYS A 89 -12.97 -14.57 -3.69
N PRO A 90 -12.90 -15.76 -3.06
CA PRO A 90 -12.03 -15.98 -1.91
C PRO A 90 -10.59 -16.30 -2.33
N ALA A 91 -9.62 -15.76 -1.59
CA ALA A 91 -8.25 -16.27 -1.54
C ALA A 91 -8.11 -17.33 -0.44
N ARG A 92 -7.12 -18.21 -0.59
CA ARG A 92 -6.82 -19.34 0.32
C ARG A 92 -5.36 -19.30 0.78
N LEU A 93 -5.06 -20.13 1.78
CA LEU A 93 -3.68 -20.37 2.21
C LEU A 93 -2.76 -20.60 1.01
N ASP A 94 -1.56 -20.03 1.08
CA ASP A 94 -0.53 -20.08 0.06
C ASP A 94 -0.87 -19.40 -1.26
N ASP A 95 -2.02 -18.73 -1.41
CA ASP A 95 -2.26 -17.93 -2.62
C ASP A 95 -1.23 -16.79 -2.74
N TRP A 96 -0.74 -16.59 -3.96
CA TRP A 96 0.07 -15.44 -4.33
C TRP A 96 -0.83 -14.35 -4.90
N LEU A 97 -0.89 -13.23 -4.19
CA LEU A 97 -1.75 -12.11 -4.49
C LEU A 97 -0.95 -10.90 -4.95
N GLU A 98 -1.58 -10.09 -5.78
CA GLU A 98 -1.11 -8.77 -6.17
C GLU A 98 -2.13 -7.73 -5.72
N ILE A 99 -1.70 -6.71 -4.98
CA ILE A 99 -2.54 -5.59 -4.59
C ILE A 99 -2.15 -4.40 -5.45
N HIS A 100 -3.00 -4.05 -6.41
CA HIS A 100 -2.84 -2.87 -7.25
C HIS A 100 -3.44 -1.66 -6.54
N THR A 101 -2.67 -0.59 -6.38
CA THR A 101 -3.06 0.63 -5.66
C THR A 101 -2.94 1.85 -6.54
N ARG A 102 -4.01 2.63 -6.67
CA ARG A 102 -4.06 3.86 -7.47
C ARG A 102 -4.68 5.02 -6.68
N ILE A 103 -4.10 6.21 -6.82
CA ILE A 103 -4.72 7.45 -6.31
C ILE A 103 -5.67 7.99 -7.38
N THR A 104 -6.97 8.00 -7.08
CA THR A 104 -8.02 8.40 -8.02
C THR A 104 -8.39 9.88 -7.91
N ALA A 105 -8.18 10.50 -6.74
CA ALA A 105 -8.34 11.94 -6.58
C ALA A 105 -7.42 12.50 -5.49
N LEU A 106 -6.96 13.73 -5.67
CA LEU A 106 -6.16 14.47 -4.70
C LEU A 106 -6.79 15.85 -4.42
N LYS A 107 -7.09 16.14 -3.16
CA LYS A 107 -7.65 17.42 -2.69
C LYS A 107 -6.64 18.15 -1.78
N GLY A 108 -7.06 19.22 -1.12
CA GLY A 108 -6.14 20.02 -0.27
C GLY A 108 -5.63 19.30 0.98
N ALA A 109 -6.45 18.44 1.59
CA ALA A 109 -6.18 17.75 2.86
C ALA A 109 -6.65 16.28 2.85
N SER A 110 -6.97 15.74 1.68
CA SER A 110 -7.49 14.37 1.54
C SER A 110 -7.15 13.81 0.17
N LEU A 111 -7.15 12.49 0.07
CA LEU A 111 -7.03 11.77 -1.20
C LEU A 111 -8.04 10.63 -1.25
N GLU A 112 -8.38 10.22 -2.46
CA GLU A 112 -9.17 9.03 -2.74
C GLU A 112 -8.28 8.03 -3.48
N ALA A 113 -8.45 6.75 -3.13
CA ALA A 113 -7.66 5.67 -3.68
C ALA A 113 -8.54 4.47 -4.01
N GLU A 114 -8.15 3.74 -5.04
CA GLU A 114 -8.71 2.45 -5.42
C GLU A 114 -7.65 1.38 -5.20
N GLN A 115 -8.05 0.24 -4.65
CA GLN A 115 -7.20 -0.94 -4.54
C GLN A 115 -7.90 -2.18 -5.04
N ILE A 116 -7.20 -2.98 -5.84
CA ILE A 116 -7.71 -4.25 -6.38
C ILE A 116 -6.76 -5.36 -5.95
N VAL A 117 -7.29 -6.33 -5.21
CA VAL A 117 -6.58 -7.55 -4.84
C VAL A 117 -6.83 -8.58 -5.94
N ARG A 118 -5.76 -9.07 -6.56
CA ARG A 118 -5.80 -10.02 -7.67
C ARG A 118 -5.07 -11.31 -7.32
N LYS A 119 -5.50 -12.40 -7.93
CA LYS A 119 -4.76 -13.65 -8.03
C LYS A 119 -4.68 -14.01 -9.50
N GLU A 120 -3.46 -14.19 -10.02
CA GLU A 120 -3.24 -14.57 -11.43
C GLU A 120 -3.98 -13.63 -12.42
N GLY A 121 -3.98 -12.32 -12.12
CA GLY A 121 -4.67 -11.30 -12.91
C GLY A 121 -6.18 -11.18 -12.66
N GLU A 122 -6.82 -12.13 -11.97
CA GLU A 122 -8.25 -12.10 -11.67
C GLU A 122 -8.56 -11.27 -10.41
N PRO A 123 -9.49 -10.29 -10.46
CA PRO A 123 -9.88 -9.51 -9.30
C PRO A 123 -10.70 -10.33 -8.30
N LEU A 124 -10.19 -10.43 -7.07
CA LEU A 124 -10.85 -11.10 -5.95
C LEU A 124 -11.63 -10.11 -5.07
N VAL A 125 -11.01 -8.97 -4.77
CA VAL A 125 -11.57 -7.92 -3.90
C VAL A 125 -11.24 -6.55 -4.50
N SER A 126 -12.21 -5.63 -4.52
CA SER A 126 -11.95 -4.21 -4.78
C SER A 126 -12.23 -3.39 -3.53
N ALA A 127 -11.43 -2.34 -3.32
CA ALA A 127 -11.60 -1.41 -2.24
C ALA A 127 -11.54 0.04 -2.74
N GLU A 128 -12.52 0.85 -2.31
CA GLU A 128 -12.51 2.30 -2.47
C GLU A 128 -12.21 2.94 -1.12
N LEU A 129 -11.22 3.84 -1.08
CA LEU A 129 -10.76 4.48 0.14
C LEU A 129 -10.78 5.99 0.03
N ARG A 130 -11.11 6.64 1.14
CA ARG A 130 -10.84 8.06 1.36
C ARG A 130 -9.91 8.21 2.54
N LEU A 131 -8.77 8.86 2.33
CA LEU A 131 -7.82 9.19 3.38
C LEU A 131 -7.83 10.70 3.63
N ALA A 132 -7.69 11.09 4.91
CA ALA A 132 -7.53 12.48 5.31
C ALA A 132 -6.17 12.69 5.98
N CYS A 133 -5.54 13.81 5.65
CA CYS A 133 -4.37 14.32 6.35
C CYS A 133 -4.86 15.17 7.53
N ILE A 134 -4.37 14.85 8.73
CA ILE A 134 -4.75 15.52 9.97
C ILE A 134 -3.52 15.92 10.76
N HIS A 135 -3.64 16.95 11.59
CA HIS A 135 -2.71 17.17 12.69
C HIS A 135 -2.90 16.11 13.78
N GLU A 136 -1.93 15.98 14.69
CA GLU A 136 -2.08 15.09 15.85
C GLU A 136 -3.29 15.43 16.73
N SER A 137 -3.75 16.68 16.71
CA SER A 137 -4.97 17.13 17.39
C SER A 137 -6.27 16.57 16.78
N GLY A 138 -6.21 15.95 15.59
CA GLY A 138 -7.37 15.48 14.84
C GLY A 138 -7.95 16.48 13.85
N ALA A 139 -7.48 17.73 13.84
CA ALA A 139 -7.93 18.75 12.90
C ALA A 139 -7.40 18.47 11.47
N PRO A 140 -8.18 18.76 10.40
CA PRO A 140 -7.71 18.62 9.02
C PRO A 140 -6.43 19.43 8.77
N ALA A 141 -5.44 18.82 8.11
CA ALA A 141 -4.17 19.43 7.78
C ALA A 141 -3.96 19.41 6.26
N ARG A 142 -3.49 20.52 5.70
CA ARG A 142 -3.02 20.50 4.30
C ARG A 142 -1.82 19.58 4.18
N PHE A 143 -1.65 18.97 3.01
CA PHE A 143 -0.43 18.23 2.70
C PHE A 143 0.79 19.15 2.77
N PRO A 144 1.85 18.78 3.53
CA PRO A 144 3.15 19.45 3.45
C PRO A 144 3.64 19.49 1.99
N PRO A 145 4.38 20.54 1.56
CA PRO A 145 4.75 20.70 0.15
C PRO A 145 5.44 19.48 -0.48
N GLY A 146 6.38 18.85 0.24
CA GLY A 146 7.07 17.64 -0.24
C GLY A 146 6.13 16.45 -0.41
N LEU A 147 5.25 16.22 0.57
CA LEU A 147 4.23 15.19 0.50
C LEU A 147 3.24 15.44 -0.65
N ARG A 148 2.78 16.68 -0.79
CA ARG A 148 1.87 17.09 -1.86
C ARG A 148 2.47 16.79 -3.23
N ALA A 149 3.71 17.20 -3.47
CA ALA A 149 4.40 16.98 -4.74
C ALA A 149 4.59 15.48 -5.05
N ALA A 150 4.87 14.66 -4.03
CA ALA A 150 4.98 13.22 -4.19
C ALA A 150 3.63 12.56 -4.53
N LEU A 151 2.55 12.96 -3.84
CA LEU A 151 1.19 12.48 -4.14
C LEU A 151 0.71 12.91 -5.52
N GLU A 152 1.10 14.10 -5.99
CA GLU A 152 0.80 14.55 -7.36
C GLU A 152 1.50 13.69 -8.42
N ARG A 153 2.76 13.31 -8.20
CA ARG A 153 3.47 12.38 -9.10
C ARG A 153 2.76 11.02 -9.14
N LEU A 154 2.37 10.49 -7.98
CA LEU A 154 1.62 9.24 -7.88
C LEU A 154 0.27 9.31 -8.59
N HIS A 155 -0.44 10.45 -8.49
CA HIS A 155 -1.72 10.66 -9.16
C HIS A 155 -1.59 10.93 -10.68
N HIS A 156 -0.45 11.46 -11.14
CA HIS A 156 -0.23 11.83 -12.55
C HIS A 156 0.56 10.79 -13.36
N GLY A 157 1.32 9.89 -12.71
CA GLY A 157 1.79 8.65 -13.33
C GLY A 157 0.64 7.86 -13.97
N SER A 158 -0.60 8.17 -13.56
CA SER A 158 -1.85 7.70 -14.12
C SER A 158 -2.26 8.23 -15.49
N LYS A 159 -1.50 9.13 -16.11
CA LYS A 159 -1.83 9.73 -17.41
C LYS A 159 -0.79 9.51 -18.50
N GLN A 160 0.27 8.72 -18.26
CA GLN A 160 1.40 8.55 -19.20
C GLN A 160 1.51 7.12 -19.76
N VAL A 161 0.39 6.51 -20.15
CA VAL A 161 0.36 5.35 -21.07
C VAL A 161 -0.75 5.58 -22.09
N GLY A 162 -0.48 6.44 -23.08
CA GLY A 162 -1.49 6.85 -24.05
C GLY A 162 -0.95 7.82 -25.10
N ALA A 163 0.24 7.57 -25.65
CA ALA A 163 0.70 8.14 -26.92
C ALA A 163 1.93 7.37 -27.37
N GLY A 164 1.78 6.51 -28.38
CA GLY A 164 2.88 5.75 -28.95
C GLY A 164 2.40 4.59 -29.82
N SER A 165 1.45 4.87 -30.72
CA SER A 165 1.27 4.14 -31.97
C SER A 165 2.28 4.67 -32.98
#